data_AF-A0A1N7PVA6-F1
#
_entry.id   AF-A0A1N7PVA6-F1
#
_cell.length_a   1.000
_cell.length_b   1.000
_cell.length_c   1.000
_cell.angle_alpha   90.00
_cell.angle_beta   90.00
_cell.angle_gamma   90.00
#
_symmetry.space_group_name_H-M   'P 1'
#
loop_
_entity.id
_entity.type
_entity.pdbx_description
1 polymer ?
#
loop_
_entity_poly.entity_id
_entity_poly.type
_entity_poly.pdbx_seq_one_letter_code
_entity_poly.pdbx_strand_id
1 'polypeptide(L)'
;MYTTNIIEGYHRQLRKATKGKSMFPNDESLLKMLYLATMEVTRKWTMRVANWGTILGQLALYFGDRVTPYRHDDVRRHAHCVWHATSDQDGSRKSAVKAGNTP
;
A
#
# COMPACT_ATOMS: atom_id res chain seq x y z
N MET A 1 -4.23 -9.51 -21.44
CA MET A 1 -3.30 -10.46 -20.80
C MET A 1 -3.92 -10.93 -19.50
N TYR A 2 -4.29 -12.21 -19.39
CA TYR A 2 -4.76 -12.81 -18.14
C TYR A 2 -3.56 -13.49 -17.45
N THR A 3 -3.12 -12.98 -16.30
CA THR A 3 -1.95 -13.53 -15.60
C THR A 3 -2.40 -14.56 -14.56
N THR A 4 -2.35 -15.86 -14.89
CA THR A 4 -2.67 -16.94 -13.93
C THR A 4 -1.54 -17.19 -12.92
N ASN A 5 -0.31 -16.76 -13.25
CA ASN A 5 0.90 -16.94 -12.44
C ASN A 5 0.77 -16.52 -10.97
N ILE A 6 0.00 -15.46 -10.69
CA ILE A 6 -0.17 -14.93 -9.33
C ILE A 6 -0.96 -15.93 -8.47
N ILE A 7 -2.08 -16.43 -9.00
CA ILE A 7 -2.98 -17.37 -8.32
C ILE A 7 -2.32 -18.74 -8.22
N GLU A 8 -1.70 -19.22 -9.29
CA GLU A 8 -0.96 -20.47 -9.31
C GLU A 8 0.23 -20.46 -8.32
N GLY A 9 0.93 -19.34 -8.23
CA GLY A 9 2.01 -19.12 -7.28
C GLY A 9 1.55 -19.26 -5.83
N TYR A 10 0.40 -18.68 -5.49
CA TYR A 10 -0.22 -18.83 -4.16
C TYR A 10 -0.60 -20.29 -3.87
N HIS A 11 -1.31 -20.95 -4.80
CA HIS A 11 -1.71 -22.36 -4.63
C HIS A 11 -0.52 -23.31 -4.45
N ARG A 12 0.60 -23.06 -5.13
CA ARG A 12 1.83 -23.83 -4.94
C ARG A 12 2.36 -23.73 -3.50
N GLN A 13 2.33 -22.55 -2.90
CA GLN A 13 2.77 -22.34 -1.52
C GLN A 13 1.86 -23.08 -0.53
N LEU A 14 0.55 -23.05 -0.77
CA LEU A 14 -0.40 -23.81 0.05
C LEU A 14 -0.15 -25.31 -0.01
N ARG A 15 0.02 -25.88 -1.22
CA ARG A 15 0.35 -27.30 -1.39
C ARG A 15 1.67 -27.68 -0.73
N LYS A 16 2.66 -26.79 -0.73
CA LYS A 16 3.94 -27.02 -0.04
C LYS A 16 3.76 -27.08 1.48
N ALA A 17 2.94 -26.19 2.05
CA ALA A 17 2.68 -26.17 3.48
C ALA A 17 1.92 -27.43 3.96
N THR A 18 1.00 -27.94 3.13
CA THR A 18 0.16 -29.11 3.47
C THR A 18 0.82 -30.46 3.15
N LYS A 19 1.80 -30.52 2.23
CA LYS A 19 2.44 -31.77 1.77
C LYS A 19 3.03 -32.64 2.91
N GLY A 20 3.46 -32.02 4.00
CA GLY A 20 4.07 -32.73 5.13
C GLY A 20 3.11 -33.16 6.25
N LYS A 21 1.81 -32.87 6.15
CA LYS A 21 0.80 -33.19 7.17
C LYS A 21 -0.29 -34.05 6.56
N SER A 22 -0.27 -35.35 6.88
CA SER A 22 -1.23 -36.33 6.36
C SER A 22 -2.57 -36.33 7.09
N MET A 23 -2.61 -35.90 8.36
CA MET A 23 -3.82 -35.87 9.18
C MET A 23 -3.77 -34.66 10.12
N PHE A 24 -4.90 -33.96 10.29
CA PHE A 24 -5.06 -32.85 11.22
C PHE A 24 -5.92 -33.30 12.42
N PRO A 25 -5.52 -32.96 13.65
CA PRO A 25 -6.28 -33.37 14.85
C PRO A 25 -7.59 -32.59 15.05
N ASN A 26 -7.70 -31.38 14.50
CA ASN A 26 -8.91 -30.55 14.55
C ASN A 26 -8.90 -29.51 13.41
N ASP A 27 -10.06 -29.00 12.99
CA ASP A 27 -10.19 -28.02 11.91
C ASP A 27 -9.48 -26.69 12.22
N GLU A 28 -9.43 -26.29 13.49
CA GLU A 28 -8.65 -25.12 13.90
C GLU A 28 -7.16 -25.26 13.60
N SER A 29 -6.60 -26.48 13.71
CA SER A 29 -5.19 -26.71 13.45
C SER A 29 -4.86 -26.56 11.96
N LEU A 30 -5.80 -26.97 11.10
CA LEU A 30 -5.72 -26.75 9.65
C LEU A 30 -5.79 -25.25 9.33
N LEU A 31 -6.73 -24.53 9.92
CA LEU A 31 -6.89 -23.09 9.70
C LEU A 31 -5.64 -22.31 10.15
N LYS A 32 -5.11 -22.62 11.34
CA LYS A 32 -3.88 -21.99 11.86
C LYS A 32 -2.69 -22.22 10.94
N MET A 33 -2.53 -23.43 10.40
CA MET A 33 -1.46 -23.72 9.45
C MET A 33 -1.63 -22.94 8.13
N LEU A 34 -2.85 -22.85 7.60
CA LEU A 34 -3.13 -22.08 6.39
C LEU A 34 -2.88 -20.58 6.59
N TYR A 35 -3.25 -20.07 7.77
CA TYR A 35 -2.98 -18.70 8.17
C TYR A 35 -1.47 -18.41 8.20
N LEU A 36 -0.67 -19.26 8.84
CA LEU A 36 0.79 -19.11 8.89
C LEU A 36 1.42 -19.18 7.49
N ALA A 37 0.95 -20.09 6.64
CA ALA A 37 1.40 -20.16 5.25
C ALA A 37 1.10 -18.86 4.49
N THR A 38 -0.10 -18.31 4.69
CA THR A 38 -0.52 -17.05 4.08
C THR A 38 0.31 -15.88 4.58
N MET A 39 0.61 -15.80 5.89
CA MET A 39 1.50 -14.78 6.46
C MET A 39 2.91 -14.80 5.84
N GLU A 40 3.48 -15.99 5.61
CA GLU A 40 4.81 -16.09 5.00
C GLU A 40 4.79 -15.68 3.52
N VAL A 41 3.67 -15.91 2.81
CA VAL A 41 3.50 -15.43 1.44
C VAL A 41 3.33 -13.91 1.42
N THR A 42 2.47 -13.35 2.26
CA THR A 42 2.24 -11.90 2.31
C THR A 42 3.49 -11.14 2.70
N ARG A 43 4.32 -11.69 3.61
CA ARG A 43 5.63 -11.11 3.95
C ARG A 43 6.58 -10.99 2.76
N LYS A 44 6.51 -11.92 1.79
CA LYS A 44 7.32 -11.89 0.56
C LYS A 44 6.68 -11.07 -0.56
N TRP A 45 5.40 -10.73 -0.44
CA TRP A 45 4.65 -9.96 -1.43
C TRP A 45 4.88 -8.46 -1.27
N THR A 46 6.13 -8.05 -1.43
CA THR A 46 6.55 -6.65 -1.34
C THR A 46 6.69 -5.98 -2.71
N MET A 47 6.66 -6.77 -3.79
CA MET A 47 6.86 -6.28 -5.14
C MET A 47 5.65 -5.45 -5.59
N ARG A 48 5.92 -4.24 -6.07
CA ARG A 48 4.91 -3.35 -6.65
C ARG A 48 4.43 -3.89 -7.99
N VAL A 49 3.13 -3.78 -8.23
CA VAL A 49 2.53 -4.13 -9.53
C VAL A 49 3.12 -3.23 -10.63
N ALA A 50 3.62 -3.84 -11.70
CA ALA A 50 4.17 -3.12 -12.83
C ALA A 50 3.09 -2.24 -13.49
N ASN A 51 3.46 -1.03 -13.91
CA ASN A 51 2.58 -0.08 -14.59
C ASN A 51 1.32 0.31 -13.80
N TRP A 52 1.38 0.24 -12.46
CA TRP A 52 0.23 0.58 -11.60
C TRP A 52 -0.33 1.98 -11.86
N GLY A 53 0.52 2.98 -12.11
CA GLY A 53 0.07 4.36 -12.38
C GLY A 53 -0.81 4.46 -13.65
N THR A 54 -0.45 3.73 -14.71
CA THR A 54 -1.24 3.69 -15.95
C THR A 54 -2.57 2.97 -15.74
N ILE A 55 -2.55 1.84 -15.03
CA ILE A 55 -3.76 1.07 -14.69
C ILE A 55 -4.69 1.92 -13.83
N LEU A 56 -4.16 2.64 -12.85
CA LEU A 56 -4.93 3.51 -11.97
C LEU A 56 -5.58 4.66 -12.76
N GLY A 57 -4.86 5.29 -13.70
CA GLY A 57 -5.43 6.30 -14.59
C GLY A 57 -6.59 5.78 -15.44
N GLN A 58 -6.45 4.56 -15.98
CA GLN A 58 -7.54 3.90 -16.69
C GLN A 58 -8.73 3.61 -15.77
N LEU A 59 -8.48 3.05 -14.59
CA LEU A 59 -9.53 2.76 -13.60
C LEU A 59 -10.26 4.04 -13.16
N ALA A 60 -9.55 5.15 -12.98
CA ALA A 60 -10.16 6.43 -12.63
C ALA A 60 -11.03 7.01 -13.74
N LEU A 61 -10.74 6.74 -15.02
CA LEU A 61 -11.62 7.12 -16.13
C LEU A 61 -12.91 6.29 -16.14
N TYR A 62 -12.80 4.97 -15.92
CA TYR A 62 -13.97 4.07 -15.92
C TYR A 62 -14.82 4.16 -14.64
N PHE A 63 -14.19 4.47 -13.50
CA PHE A 63 -14.82 4.47 -12.17
C PHE A 63 -14.59 5.80 -11.44
N GLY A 64 -14.67 6.93 -12.15
CA GLY A 64 -14.31 8.26 -11.64
C GLY A 64 -14.96 8.67 -10.32
N ASP A 65 -16.18 8.17 -10.05
CA ASP A 65 -16.89 8.46 -8.80
C ASP A 65 -16.36 7.67 -7.58
N ARG A 66 -15.58 6.61 -7.81
CA ARG A 66 -15.09 5.69 -6.76
C ARG A 66 -13.58 5.74 -6.58
N VAL A 67 -12.85 6.00 -7.66
CA VAL A 67 -11.39 6.03 -7.67
C VAL A 67 -10.95 7.44 -8.02
N THR A 68 -10.76 8.28 -6.99
CA THR A 68 -10.21 9.60 -7.18
C THR A 68 -8.76 9.46 -7.66
N PRO A 69 -8.38 10.09 -8.79
CA PRO A 69 -6.97 10.26 -9.09
C PRO A 69 -6.36 10.98 -7.89
N TYR A 70 -5.20 10.52 -7.42
CA TYR A 70 -4.42 11.26 -6.42
C TYR A 70 -4.01 12.59 -7.07
N ARG A 71 -4.91 13.58 -6.98
CA ARG A 71 -4.74 14.89 -7.58
C ARG A 71 -3.58 15.49 -6.81
N HIS A 72 -2.52 15.83 -7.52
CA HIS A 72 -1.27 16.41 -7.00
C HIS A 72 -1.47 17.72 -6.19
N ASP A 73 -2.73 18.14 -6.00
CA ASP A 73 -3.20 19.31 -5.28
C ASP A 73 -3.48 19.07 -3.78
N ASP A 74 -3.55 17.82 -3.29
CA ASP A 74 -3.78 17.59 -1.85
C ASP A 74 -2.53 17.86 -0.99
N VAL A 75 -1.33 17.78 -1.58
CA VAL A 75 -0.10 18.25 -0.92
C VAL A 75 -0.14 19.78 -0.72
N ARG A 76 -0.78 20.52 -1.65
CA ARG A 76 -0.90 21.98 -1.56
C ARG A 76 -1.97 22.39 -0.55
N ARG A 77 -3.11 21.68 -0.44
CA ARG A 77 -4.12 21.97 0.59
C ARG A 77 -3.64 21.66 2.00
N HIS A 78 -2.88 20.58 2.19
CA HIS A 78 -2.28 20.27 3.50
C HIS A 78 -1.22 21.32 3.88
N ALA A 79 -0.39 21.76 2.93
CA ALA A 79 0.57 22.84 3.15
C ALA A 79 -0.11 24.20 3.45
N HIS A 80 -1.24 24.52 2.78
CA HIS A 80 -1.99 25.75 3.03
C HIS A 80 -2.70 25.74 4.40
N CYS A 81 -3.28 24.60 4.80
CA CYS A 81 -3.88 24.45 6.14
C CYS A 81 -2.83 24.57 7.25
N VAL A 82 -1.63 24.01 7.06
CA VAL A 82 -0.52 24.15 8.01
C VAL A 82 -0.04 25.61 8.10
N TRP A 83 0.09 26.31 6.97
CA TRP A 83 0.58 27.70 6.95
C TRP A 83 -0.37 28.69 7.64
N HIS A 84 -1.69 28.53 7.47
CA HIS A 84 -2.67 29.34 8.20
C HIS A 84 -2.76 28.96 9.69
N ALA A 85 -2.60 27.68 10.05
CA ALA A 85 -2.61 27.26 11.47
C ALA A 85 -1.37 27.74 12.25
N THR A 86 -0.21 27.92 11.59
CA THR A 86 0.99 28.48 12.22
C THR A 86 0.98 30.01 12.29
N SER A 87 0.11 30.68 11.51
CA SER A 87 0.02 32.15 11.50
C SER A 87 -0.74 32.72 12.71
N ASP A 88 -1.55 31.91 13.40
CA ASP A 88 -2.28 32.34 14.62
C ASP A 88 -1.47 32.17 15.92
N GLN A 89 -0.35 31.43 15.92
CA GLN A 89 0.49 31.26 17.12
C GLN A 89 1.76 32.10 17.14
N ASP A 90 2.18 32.69 16.02
CA ASP A 90 3.47 33.38 15.92
C ASP A 90 3.38 34.90 16.12
N GLY A 91 2.68 35.29 17.19
CA GLY A 91 2.75 36.65 17.74
C GLY A 91 3.99 36.89 18.62
N SER A 92 4.93 35.94 18.73
CA SER A 92 6.07 36.08 19.65
C SER A 92 7.23 35.11 19.40
N ARG A 93 8.03 35.33 18.33
CA ARG A 93 9.50 35.46 18.43
C ARG A 93 10.19 35.59 17.06
N LYS A 94 11.03 36.61 16.96
CA LYS A 94 12.02 36.83 15.92
C LYS A 94 12.96 35.63 15.79
N SER A 95 13.36 35.24 14.58
CA SER A 95 14.73 35.44 14.07
C SER A 95 14.92 34.77 12.71
N ALA A 96 15.41 35.58 11.78
CA ALA A 96 15.85 35.15 10.46
C ALA A 96 17.00 34.15 10.56
N VAL A 97 16.85 32.99 9.93
CA VAL A 97 17.99 32.17 9.48
C VAL A 97 17.93 32.13 7.96
N LYS A 98 18.84 32.89 7.36
CA LYS A 98 19.13 32.95 5.95
C LYS A 98 20.11 31.81 5.63
N ALA A 99 19.66 30.83 4.85
CA ALA A 99 20.49 29.90 4.09
C ALA A 99 19.67 29.62 2.82
N GLY A 100 20.09 29.93 1.60
CA GLY A 100 21.42 29.77 1.03
C GLY A 100 21.27 28.79 -0.14
N ASN A 101 21.05 29.35 -1.34
CA ASN A 101 21.08 28.82 -2.71
C ASN A 101 20.83 27.32 -3.03
N THR A 102 20.00 27.19 -4.07
CA THR A 102 19.93 26.20 -5.17
C THR A 102 21.24 25.46 -5.52
N PRO A 103 21.12 24.28 -6.16
CA PRO A 103 20.84 24.21 -7.60
C PRO A 103 19.38 23.90 -7.95
#